data_AF-A0A1Q7TBE9-F1
#
_entry.id   AF-A0A1Q7TBE9-F1
#
_cell.length_a   1.000
_cell.length_b   1.000
_cell.length_c   1.000
_cell.angle_alpha   90.00
_cell.angle_beta   90.00
_cell.angle_gamma   90.00
#
_symmetry.space_group_name_H-M   'P 1'
#
loop_
_entity.id
_entity.type
_entity.pdbx_description
1 polymer ?
#
loop_
_entity_poly.entity_id
_entity_poly.type
_entity_poly.pdbx_seq_one_letter_code
_entity_poly.pdbx_strand_id
1 'polypeptide(L)'
;MSGGVDSSVAGYLLREQGYDVIGVTMKVWPQDCISRAEDKCCGPQAVADARGVARALGIPHYVVDEADQFEKLVISYFSSEYQAGRTPNPCVMCNEKLKFGNLWEKAKGLGCDYIATGHYAIIEHRHATNGDRDYTRAVLRKGIDSRKDQSYFLFSLRQEQLQRALTPLGRMSKSEIRAHLGQNQFHPGGIYDLDGNFIAGHDGIEMFTIGQRKGLPGGSAQPRYVVDLDPETNRVIVGQAEDLLVEEFEIDRVNWISGAGNDDPGPRSATAATMAHEVTVKIRYNHPGTRATLMPMENQRARIRLHDPQKAVTPGQAAVFYDDDLVLGGGWICRQAELVAA
;
A
#
# COMPACT_ATOMS: atom_id res chain seq x y z
N MET A 1 -7.15 13.55 4.14
CA MET A 1 -6.75 14.59 3.18
C MET A 1 -5.27 14.89 3.33
N SER A 2 -4.45 14.45 2.39
CA SER A 2 -2.98 14.62 2.41
C SER A 2 -2.50 15.90 1.72
N GLY A 3 -3.42 16.79 1.33
CA GLY A 3 -3.13 17.93 0.43
C GLY A 3 -3.06 17.54 -1.04
N GLY A 4 -2.93 16.25 -1.35
CA GLY A 4 -2.93 15.75 -2.72
C GLY A 4 -4.32 15.63 -3.34
N VAL A 5 -4.36 15.78 -4.67
CA VAL A 5 -5.55 15.68 -5.54
C VAL A 5 -6.45 14.49 -5.23
N ASP A 6 -5.87 13.30 -5.07
CA ASP A 6 -6.65 12.07 -4.89
C ASP A 6 -7.51 12.12 -3.62
N SER A 7 -6.94 12.60 -2.52
CA SER A 7 -7.68 12.73 -1.26
C SER A 7 -8.75 13.83 -1.29
N SER A 8 -8.53 14.86 -2.11
CA SER A 8 -9.48 15.95 -2.35
C SER A 8 -10.68 15.47 -3.17
N VAL A 9 -10.44 14.76 -4.27
CA VAL A 9 -11.49 14.18 -5.11
C VAL A 9 -12.28 13.13 -4.34
N ALA A 10 -11.63 12.32 -3.49
CA ALA A 10 -12.34 11.38 -2.63
C ALA A 10 -13.33 12.08 -1.69
N GLY A 11 -12.93 13.18 -1.06
CA GLY A 11 -13.82 13.98 -0.20
C GLY A 11 -14.98 14.62 -0.97
N TYR A 12 -14.71 15.14 -2.17
CA TYR A 12 -15.73 15.67 -3.06
C TYR A 12 -16.78 14.60 -3.44
N LEU A 13 -16.34 13.43 -3.91
CA LEU A 13 -17.23 12.37 -4.36
C LEU A 13 -18.14 11.86 -3.23
N LEU A 14 -17.61 11.72 -2.01
CA LEU A 14 -18.41 11.30 -0.86
C LEU A 14 -19.47 12.34 -0.50
N ARG A 15 -19.13 13.62 -0.54
CA ARG A 15 -20.09 14.71 -0.33
C ARG A 15 -21.20 14.66 -1.39
N GLU A 16 -20.84 14.50 -2.66
CA GLU A 16 -21.83 14.39 -3.77
C GLU A 16 -22.72 13.15 -3.63
N GLN A 17 -22.22 12.07 -3.04
CA GLN A 17 -22.99 10.87 -2.71
C GLN A 17 -23.89 11.05 -1.47
N GLY A 18 -23.88 12.22 -0.83
CA GLY A 18 -24.75 12.56 0.29
C GLY A 18 -24.19 12.18 1.67
N TYR A 19 -22.92 11.78 1.77
CA TYR A 19 -22.29 11.56 3.07
C TYR A 19 -22.06 12.88 3.81
N ASP A 20 -22.18 12.85 5.13
CA ASP A 20 -21.60 13.89 5.99
C ASP A 20 -20.09 13.66 6.09
N VAL A 21 -19.29 14.59 5.55
CA VAL A 21 -17.86 14.38 5.35
C VAL A 21 -17.06 15.27 6.29
N ILE A 22 -16.11 14.66 7.01
CA ILE A 22 -15.10 15.35 7.80
C ILE A 22 -13.72 15.14 7.17
N GLY A 23 -13.02 16.23 6.86
CA GLY A 23 -11.64 16.19 6.40
C GLY A 23 -10.66 16.02 7.55
N VAL A 24 -9.72 15.08 7.44
CA VAL A 24 -8.61 14.93 8.41
C VAL A 24 -7.27 14.90 7.70
N THR A 25 -6.30 15.68 8.18
CA THR A 25 -4.90 15.60 7.77
C THR A 25 -4.05 15.03 8.90
N MET A 26 -3.31 13.96 8.65
CA MET A 26 -2.39 13.35 9.61
C MET A 26 -1.01 13.98 9.47
N LYS A 27 -0.49 14.55 10.54
CA LYS A 27 0.90 14.99 10.64
C LYS A 27 1.72 13.84 11.19
N VAL A 28 2.64 13.31 10.39
CA VAL A 28 3.44 12.12 10.72
C VAL A 28 4.93 12.41 10.87
N TRP A 29 5.34 13.68 10.75
CA TRP A 29 6.73 14.11 10.92
C TRP A 29 6.82 15.32 11.87
N PRO A 30 7.85 15.39 12.72
CA PRO A 30 8.21 16.61 13.45
C PRO A 30 8.57 17.72 12.46
N GLN A 31 8.14 18.97 12.71
CA GLN A 31 8.39 20.11 11.82
C GLN A 31 9.85 20.61 11.86
N ASP A 32 10.68 20.03 12.72
CA ASP A 32 12.05 20.50 12.97
C ASP A 32 13.07 19.96 11.94
N CYS A 33 12.61 19.14 10.99
CA CYS A 33 13.39 18.59 9.88
C CYS A 33 13.27 19.49 8.64
N ILE A 34 14.00 20.61 8.60
CA ILE A 34 13.96 21.53 7.44
C ILE A 34 14.84 20.95 6.31
N SER A 35 14.30 19.98 5.57
CA SER A 35 14.79 19.59 4.26
C SER A 35 13.71 19.95 3.22
N ARG A 36 14.05 20.80 2.24
CA ARG A 36 13.13 21.34 1.20
C ARG A 36 12.42 20.27 0.36
N ALA A 37 12.82 19.01 0.45
CA ALA A 37 12.19 17.89 -0.25
C ALA A 37 10.90 17.37 0.44
N GLU A 38 10.67 17.74 1.71
CA GLU A 38 9.65 17.15 2.59
C GLU A 38 8.33 17.93 2.67
N ASP A 39 8.24 19.13 2.07
CA ASP A 39 7.05 20.00 2.06
C ASP A 39 5.82 19.40 1.35
N LYS A 40 5.98 18.31 0.60
CA LYS A 40 5.02 17.91 -0.43
C LYS A 40 3.87 17.00 0.02
N CYS A 41 3.97 16.33 1.18
CA CYS A 41 2.92 15.37 1.61
C CYS A 41 2.43 15.57 3.04
N CYS A 42 3.25 16.16 3.93
CA CYS A 42 2.90 16.37 5.34
C CYS A 42 3.41 17.70 5.92
N GLY A 43 3.90 18.61 5.06
CA GLY A 43 4.38 19.92 5.46
C GLY A 43 3.25 20.93 5.72
N PRO A 44 3.58 22.12 6.26
CA PRO A 44 2.61 23.20 6.47
C PRO A 44 1.79 23.55 5.22
N GLN A 45 2.41 23.47 4.04
CA GLN A 45 1.73 23.72 2.77
C GLN A 45 0.66 22.68 2.47
N ALA A 46 0.96 21.38 2.59
CA ALA A 46 -0.01 20.31 2.36
C ALA A 46 -1.23 20.40 3.31
N VAL A 47 -1.01 20.85 4.56
CA VAL A 47 -2.10 21.15 5.52
C VAL A 47 -2.94 22.34 5.06
N ALA A 48 -2.29 23.41 4.57
CA ALA A 48 -2.99 24.58 4.04
C ALA A 48 -3.82 24.23 2.80
N ASP A 49 -3.27 23.45 1.88
CA ASP A 49 -3.96 22.97 0.67
C ASP A 49 -5.18 22.11 1.04
N ALA A 50 -5.01 21.15 1.95
CA ALA A 50 -6.11 20.33 2.44
C ALA A 50 -7.22 21.17 3.09
N ARG A 51 -6.85 22.19 3.87
CA ARG A 51 -7.81 23.12 4.48
C ARG A 51 -8.52 23.99 3.44
N GLY A 52 -7.81 24.44 2.40
CA GLY A 52 -8.38 25.20 1.30
C GLY A 52 -9.43 24.39 0.54
N VAL A 53 -9.11 23.13 0.21
CA VAL A 53 -10.06 22.19 -0.40
C VAL A 53 -11.26 21.94 0.50
N ALA A 54 -11.04 21.64 1.79
CA ALA A 54 -12.13 21.39 2.73
C ALA A 54 -13.08 22.59 2.85
N ARG A 55 -12.54 23.82 2.85
CA ARG A 55 -13.34 25.04 2.85
C ARG A 55 -14.15 25.19 1.56
N ALA A 56 -13.54 24.95 0.39
CA ALA A 56 -14.21 25.01 -0.90
C ALA A 56 -15.33 23.96 -1.00
N LEU A 57 -15.10 22.79 -0.40
CA LEU A 57 -16.10 21.74 -0.25
C LEU A 57 -17.11 22.05 0.83
N GLY A 58 -16.96 23.07 1.68
CA GLY A 58 -17.87 23.33 2.79
C GLY A 58 -17.95 22.19 3.81
N ILE A 59 -16.82 21.56 4.14
CA ILE A 59 -16.69 20.48 5.13
C ILE A 59 -15.72 20.88 6.27
N PRO A 60 -15.94 20.40 7.51
CA PRO A 60 -14.98 20.61 8.59
C PRO A 60 -13.64 19.93 8.30
N HIS A 61 -12.55 20.51 8.80
CA HIS A 61 -11.19 19.99 8.62
C HIS A 61 -10.40 20.00 9.93
N TYR A 62 -9.82 18.86 10.27
CA TYR A 62 -8.99 18.68 11.46
C TYR A 62 -7.57 18.25 11.08
N VAL A 63 -6.60 18.68 11.88
CA VAL A 63 -5.23 18.20 11.81
C VAL A 63 -4.99 17.33 13.02
N VAL A 64 -4.46 16.14 12.77
CA VAL A 64 -4.22 15.12 13.79
C VAL A 64 -2.73 14.83 13.83
N ASP A 65 -2.10 15.08 14.97
CA ASP A 65 -0.70 14.70 15.17
C ASP A 65 -0.61 13.19 15.45
N GLU A 66 0.17 12.50 14.63
CA GLU A 66 0.47 11.07 14.66
C GLU A 66 1.98 10.81 14.53
N ALA A 67 2.83 11.83 14.71
CA ALA A 67 4.28 11.70 14.53
C ALA A 67 4.87 10.60 15.44
N ASP A 68 4.51 10.61 16.72
CA ASP A 68 4.97 9.59 17.68
C ASP A 68 4.51 8.18 17.30
N GLN A 69 3.29 8.04 16.80
CA GLN A 69 2.72 6.75 16.41
C GLN A 69 3.35 6.26 15.11
N PHE A 70 3.61 7.16 14.17
CA PHE A 70 4.32 6.85 12.92
C PHE A 70 5.75 6.37 13.19
N GLU A 71 6.47 7.06 14.08
CA GLU A 71 7.82 6.65 14.48
C GLU A 71 7.82 5.25 15.11
N LYS A 72 6.90 5.01 16.06
CA LYS A 72 6.79 3.74 16.78
C LYS A 72 6.32 2.57 15.91
N LEU A 73 5.33 2.79 15.05
CA LEU A 73 4.64 1.71 14.34
C LEU A 73 5.16 1.49 12.91
N VAL A 74 5.80 2.50 12.30
CA VAL A 74 6.27 2.44 10.91
C VAL A 74 7.79 2.54 10.84
N ILE A 75 8.41 3.55 11.44
CA ILE A 75 9.86 3.76 11.34
C ILE A 75 10.65 2.72 12.15
N SER A 76 10.19 2.40 13.36
CA SER A 76 10.79 1.36 14.19
C SER A 76 10.72 -0.03 13.51
N TYR A 77 9.57 -0.35 12.90
CA TYR A 77 9.39 -1.55 12.07
C TYR A 77 10.35 -1.53 10.86
N PHE A 78 10.39 -0.42 10.12
CA PHE A 78 11.24 -0.28 8.95
C PHE A 78 12.71 -0.53 9.32
N SER A 79 13.17 0.09 10.40
CA SER A 79 14.55 -0.04 10.88
C SER A 79 14.88 -1.46 11.33
N SER A 80 13.99 -2.13 12.07
CA SER A 80 14.23 -3.49 12.57
C SER A 80 14.24 -4.53 11.45
N GLU A 81 13.42 -4.37 10.41
CA GLU A 81 13.46 -5.25 9.23
C GLU A 81 14.76 -5.09 8.44
N TYR A 82 15.23 -3.87 8.25
CA TYR A 82 16.54 -3.62 7.61
C TYR A 82 17.70 -4.21 8.41
N GLN A 83 17.69 -4.06 9.74
CA GLN A 83 18.68 -4.68 10.63
C GLN A 83 18.67 -6.20 10.52
N ALA A 84 17.53 -6.80 10.19
CA ALA A 84 17.41 -8.23 9.93
C ALA A 84 17.68 -8.63 8.46
N GLY A 85 18.24 -7.72 7.66
CA GLY A 85 18.57 -7.94 6.24
C GLY A 85 17.35 -8.13 5.34
N ARG A 86 16.19 -7.59 5.73
CA ARG A 86 14.95 -7.61 4.95
C ARG A 86 14.68 -6.24 4.32
N THR A 87 13.90 -6.20 3.24
CA THR A 87 13.45 -4.97 2.58
C THR A 87 11.98 -4.69 2.93
N PRO A 88 11.69 -3.93 4.00
CA PRO A 88 10.33 -3.71 4.51
C PRO A 88 9.41 -2.94 3.56
N ASN A 89 8.11 -3.00 3.83
CA ASN A 89 7.10 -2.16 3.18
C ASN A 89 6.38 -1.24 4.21
N PRO A 90 6.88 -0.02 4.45
CA PRO A 90 6.31 0.89 5.45
C PRO A 90 4.90 1.39 5.08
N CYS A 91 4.53 1.37 3.79
CA CYS A 91 3.21 1.82 3.34
C CYS A 91 2.09 0.87 3.80
N VAL A 92 2.34 -0.44 3.78
CA VAL A 92 1.41 -1.46 4.31
C VAL A 92 1.17 -1.20 5.80
N MET A 93 2.24 -1.01 6.57
CA MET A 93 2.15 -0.75 8.01
C MET A 93 1.43 0.58 8.32
N CYS A 94 1.70 1.63 7.56
CA CYS A 94 1.02 2.91 7.71
C CYS A 94 -0.49 2.79 7.44
N ASN A 95 -0.89 2.01 6.42
CA ASN A 95 -2.30 1.77 6.14
C ASN A 95 -2.98 1.01 7.28
N GLU A 96 -2.39 -0.11 7.71
CA GLU A 96 -2.95 -0.96 8.76
C GLU A 96 -3.00 -0.30 10.13
N LYS A 97 -1.90 0.32 10.55
CA LYS A 97 -1.71 0.79 11.93
C LYS A 97 -2.14 2.22 12.13
N LEU A 98 -1.99 3.08 11.13
CA LEU A 98 -2.29 4.50 11.25
C LEU A 98 -3.61 4.86 10.55
N LYS A 99 -3.67 4.75 9.21
CA LYS A 99 -4.80 5.28 8.44
C LYS A 99 -6.12 4.57 8.73
N PHE A 100 -6.10 3.24 8.84
CA PHE A 100 -7.27 2.43 9.20
C PHE A 100 -7.17 1.85 10.61
N GLY A 101 -6.08 2.14 11.33
CA GLY A 101 -5.87 1.78 12.73
C GLY A 101 -6.16 2.97 13.63
N ASN A 102 -5.13 3.65 14.14
CA ASN A 102 -5.24 4.75 15.12
C ASN A 102 -6.24 5.85 14.74
N LEU A 103 -6.36 6.19 13.45
CA LEU A 103 -7.32 7.21 13.00
C LEU A 103 -8.77 6.83 13.32
N TRP A 104 -9.08 5.54 13.45
CA TRP A 104 -10.42 5.06 13.79
C TRP A 104 -10.91 5.55 15.13
N GLU A 105 -10.07 5.56 16.17
CA GLU A 105 -10.50 6.04 17.50
C GLU A 105 -10.89 7.53 17.46
N LYS A 106 -10.20 8.31 16.62
CA LYS A 106 -10.51 9.72 16.40
C LYS A 106 -11.78 9.90 15.56
N ALA A 107 -11.92 9.11 14.50
CA ALA A 107 -13.13 9.10 13.66
C ALA A 107 -14.37 8.74 14.49
N LYS A 108 -14.27 7.72 15.35
CA LYS A 108 -15.33 7.32 16.27
C LYS A 108 -15.68 8.42 17.27
N GLY A 109 -14.69 9.11 17.83
CA GLY A 109 -14.91 10.27 18.71
C GLY A 109 -15.60 11.45 18.03
N LEU A 110 -15.52 11.55 16.71
CA LEU A 110 -16.22 12.54 15.88
C LEU A 110 -17.59 12.06 15.38
N GLY A 111 -18.00 10.84 15.74
CA GLY A 111 -19.27 10.25 15.31
C GLY A 111 -19.27 9.68 13.89
N CYS A 112 -18.11 9.40 13.31
CA CYS A 112 -18.01 8.85 11.96
C CYS A 112 -18.31 7.34 11.91
N ASP A 113 -19.04 6.90 10.89
CA ASP A 113 -19.28 5.49 10.59
C ASP A 113 -18.15 4.84 9.76
N TYR A 114 -17.44 5.65 8.96
CA TYR A 114 -16.43 5.19 7.99
C TYR A 114 -15.16 6.05 8.01
N ILE A 115 -14.05 5.45 7.55
CA ILE A 115 -12.81 6.12 7.16
C ILE A 115 -12.65 6.03 5.64
N ALA A 116 -12.50 7.19 5.00
CA ALA A 116 -12.23 7.28 3.58
C ALA A 116 -10.79 7.66 3.27
N THR A 117 -10.23 7.07 2.20
CA THR A 117 -8.92 7.44 1.67
C THR A 117 -8.96 7.56 0.14
N GLY A 118 -8.00 8.28 -0.44
CA GLY A 118 -7.82 8.38 -1.89
C GLY A 118 -7.10 7.18 -2.51
N HIS A 119 -7.21 5.97 -1.94
CA HIS A 119 -6.57 4.79 -2.52
C HIS A 119 -7.35 4.32 -3.76
N TYR A 120 -6.61 3.86 -4.76
CA TYR A 120 -7.12 3.24 -5.98
C TYR A 120 -7.34 1.74 -5.77
N ALA A 121 -8.30 1.40 -4.92
CA ALA A 121 -8.74 0.04 -4.66
C ALA A 121 -10.25 0.05 -4.45
N ILE A 122 -10.92 -1.09 -4.59
CA ILE A 122 -12.36 -1.17 -4.39
C ILE A 122 -12.61 -1.98 -3.11
N ILE A 123 -13.35 -1.38 -2.18
CA ILE A 123 -13.86 -2.08 -0.99
C ILE A 123 -15.37 -2.22 -1.17
N GLU A 124 -15.86 -3.45 -1.26
CA GLU A 124 -17.29 -3.74 -1.40
C GLU A 124 -17.83 -4.32 -0.10
N HIS A 125 -18.82 -3.63 0.48
CA HIS A 125 -19.59 -4.13 1.61
C HIS A 125 -20.70 -5.04 1.09
N ARG A 126 -20.74 -6.28 1.57
CA ARG A 126 -21.70 -7.31 1.19
C ARG A 126 -22.48 -7.77 2.40
N HIS A 127 -23.76 -8.02 2.22
CA HIS A 127 -24.55 -8.74 3.19
C HIS A 127 -24.14 -10.22 3.19
N ALA A 128 -23.99 -10.80 4.37
CA ALA A 128 -23.64 -12.20 4.55
C ALA A 128 -24.41 -12.81 5.73
N THR A 129 -24.60 -14.12 5.67
CA THR A 129 -25.42 -14.87 6.63
C THR A 129 -24.62 -16.05 7.16
N ASN A 130 -24.60 -16.25 8.47
CA ASN A 130 -24.04 -17.45 9.10
C ASN A 130 -25.09 -18.06 10.05
N GLY A 131 -25.81 -19.07 9.55
CA GLY A 131 -27.05 -19.52 10.19
C GLY A 131 -28.09 -18.40 10.17
N ASP A 132 -28.70 -18.11 11.31
CA ASP A 132 -29.71 -17.05 11.47
C ASP A 132 -29.13 -15.64 11.75
N ARG A 133 -27.80 -15.48 11.68
CA ARG A 133 -27.14 -14.18 11.93
C ARG A 133 -26.80 -13.48 10.61
N ASP A 134 -27.43 -12.34 10.40
CA ASP A 134 -27.08 -11.37 9.37
C ASP A 134 -25.92 -10.48 9.83
N TYR A 135 -24.96 -10.26 8.94
CA TYR A 135 -23.84 -9.34 9.18
C TYR A 135 -23.30 -8.77 7.86
N THR A 136 -22.53 -7.70 7.97
CA THR A 136 -21.85 -7.08 6.82
C THR A 136 -20.42 -7.58 6.72
N ARG A 137 -20.01 -8.08 5.56
CA ARG A 137 -18.63 -8.40 5.23
C ARG A 137 -18.06 -7.39 4.26
N ALA A 138 -16.76 -7.11 4.32
CA ALA A 138 -16.09 -6.34 3.28
C ALA A 138 -15.13 -7.21 2.48
N VAL A 139 -15.13 -7.04 1.15
CA VAL A 139 -14.12 -7.62 0.26
C VAL A 139 -13.27 -6.53 -0.35
N LEU A 140 -11.99 -6.82 -0.56
CA LEU A 140 -11.04 -5.94 -1.22
C LEU A 140 -10.81 -6.43 -2.65
N ARG A 141 -10.91 -5.51 -3.62
CA ARG A 141 -10.66 -5.76 -5.03
C ARG A 141 -9.66 -4.75 -5.58
N LYS A 142 -9.04 -5.09 -6.71
CA LYS A 142 -8.16 -4.20 -7.47
C LYS A 142 -8.92 -2.96 -7.94
N GLY A 143 -8.22 -1.83 -8.01
CA GLY A 143 -8.74 -0.67 -8.72
C GLY A 143 -8.89 -0.96 -10.22
N ILE A 144 -9.85 -0.31 -10.88
CA ILE A 144 -10.08 -0.53 -12.33
C ILE A 144 -8.90 -0.05 -13.19
N ASP A 145 -8.15 0.96 -12.73
CA ASP A 145 -6.90 1.39 -13.37
C ASP A 145 -5.74 0.55 -12.86
N SER A 146 -5.37 -0.48 -13.62
CA SER A 146 -4.31 -1.43 -13.26
C SER A 146 -2.95 -0.79 -13.01
N ARG A 147 -2.68 0.40 -13.57
CA ARG A 147 -1.42 1.14 -13.36
C ARG A 147 -1.41 1.92 -12.05
N LYS A 148 -2.59 2.16 -11.46
CA LYS A 148 -2.77 2.88 -10.21
C LYS A 148 -3.30 2.00 -9.09
N ASP A 149 -3.74 0.77 -9.38
CA ASP A 149 -4.23 -0.20 -8.40
C ASP A 149 -3.34 -0.27 -7.16
N GLN A 150 -3.91 0.08 -6.01
CA GLN A 150 -3.24 0.14 -4.72
C GLN A 150 -3.72 -0.93 -3.74
N SER A 151 -4.53 -1.89 -4.19
CA SER A 151 -5.04 -2.97 -3.35
C SER A 151 -3.92 -3.80 -2.70
N TYR A 152 -2.76 -3.90 -3.37
CA TYR A 152 -1.53 -4.46 -2.81
C TYR A 152 -1.13 -3.86 -1.45
N PHE A 153 -1.37 -2.57 -1.20
CA PHE A 153 -0.98 -1.94 0.07
C PHE A 153 -2.05 -2.08 1.18
N LEU A 154 -3.19 -2.68 0.86
CA LEU A 154 -4.33 -2.83 1.77
C LEU A 154 -4.56 -4.29 2.17
N PHE A 155 -3.69 -5.21 1.74
CA PHE A 155 -3.85 -6.65 2.00
C PHE A 155 -3.84 -7.01 3.49
N SER A 156 -3.22 -6.18 4.34
CA SER A 156 -3.10 -6.44 5.78
C SER A 156 -4.27 -5.87 6.59
N LEU A 157 -5.21 -5.16 5.94
CA LEU A 157 -6.41 -4.70 6.61
C LEU A 157 -7.27 -5.88 7.05
N ARG A 158 -7.74 -5.82 8.29
CA ARG A 158 -8.64 -6.81 8.89
C ARG A 158 -10.10 -6.51 8.53
N GLN A 159 -11.00 -7.48 8.70
CA GLN A 159 -12.42 -7.29 8.40
C GLN A 159 -13.03 -6.10 9.16
N GLU A 160 -12.69 -5.91 10.44
CA GLU A 160 -13.13 -4.75 11.23
C GLU A 160 -12.73 -3.39 10.62
N GLN A 161 -11.57 -3.35 9.95
CA GLN A 161 -11.05 -2.16 9.29
C GLN A 161 -11.69 -1.98 7.91
N LEU A 162 -11.79 -3.08 7.15
CA LEU A 162 -12.39 -3.08 5.81
C LEU A 162 -13.88 -2.73 5.84
N GLN A 163 -14.64 -3.21 6.83
CA GLN A 163 -16.07 -2.91 7.03
C GLN A 163 -16.36 -1.43 7.28
N ARG A 164 -15.33 -0.67 7.66
CA ARG A 164 -15.41 0.77 7.94
C ARG A 164 -14.59 1.58 6.94
N ALA A 165 -14.05 0.96 5.91
CA ALA A 165 -13.16 1.61 4.96
C ALA A 165 -13.87 1.96 3.65
N LEU A 166 -13.62 3.16 3.16
CA LEU A 166 -14.09 3.63 1.85
C LEU A 166 -12.90 4.07 0.99
N THR A 167 -12.93 3.66 -0.29
CA THR A 167 -11.93 4.02 -1.29
C THR A 167 -12.63 4.48 -2.58
N PRO A 168 -13.16 5.72 -2.61
CA PRO A 168 -14.06 6.18 -3.67
C PRO A 168 -13.44 6.18 -5.07
N LEU A 169 -12.11 6.22 -5.17
CA LEU A 169 -11.38 6.31 -6.42
C LEU A 169 -11.16 4.96 -7.12
N GLY A 170 -11.43 3.84 -6.46
CA GLY A 170 -11.14 2.51 -7.00
C GLY A 170 -11.87 2.17 -8.30
N ARG A 171 -13.02 2.81 -8.55
CA ARG A 171 -13.84 2.63 -9.75
C ARG A 171 -13.59 3.70 -10.82
N MET A 172 -12.46 4.41 -10.72
CA MET A 172 -12.13 5.49 -11.64
C MET A 172 -10.72 5.33 -12.20
N SER A 173 -10.56 5.67 -13.46
CA SER A 173 -9.28 5.91 -14.08
C SER A 173 -8.68 7.23 -13.59
N LYS A 174 -7.35 7.36 -13.66
CA LYS A 174 -6.70 8.64 -13.36
C LYS A 174 -7.21 9.77 -14.27
N SER A 175 -7.56 9.46 -15.51
CA SER A 175 -8.15 10.43 -16.45
C SER A 175 -9.50 10.95 -15.98
N GLU A 176 -10.38 10.09 -15.47
CA GLU A 176 -11.69 10.50 -14.95
C GLU A 176 -11.53 11.37 -13.69
N ILE A 177 -10.62 11.01 -12.79
CA ILE A 177 -10.32 11.82 -11.60
C ILE A 177 -9.83 13.21 -11.99
N ARG A 178 -9.02 13.34 -13.05
CA ARG A 178 -8.61 14.65 -13.57
C ARG A 178 -9.77 15.46 -14.14
N ALA A 179 -10.76 14.81 -14.77
CA ALA A 179 -11.93 15.50 -15.31
C ALA A 179 -12.77 16.18 -14.22
N HIS A 180 -12.82 15.63 -13.01
CA HIS A 180 -13.52 16.23 -11.87
C HIS A 180 -12.89 17.54 -11.36
N LEU A 181 -11.64 17.85 -11.74
CA LEU A 181 -10.95 19.06 -11.30
C LEU A 181 -11.23 20.27 -12.20
N GLY A 182 -11.93 20.07 -13.34
CA GLY A 182 -12.12 21.08 -14.37
C GLY A 182 -10.81 21.41 -15.11
N GLN A 183 -10.91 21.91 -16.36
CA GLN A 183 -9.73 22.25 -17.17
C GLN A 183 -8.86 23.40 -16.61
N ASN A 184 -9.28 24.06 -15.52
CA ASN A 184 -8.66 25.29 -15.01
C ASN A 184 -7.92 25.16 -13.67
N GLN A 185 -7.67 23.93 -13.16
CA GLN A 185 -6.98 23.73 -11.87
C GLN A 185 -5.69 22.89 -11.95
N PHE A 186 -5.13 22.69 -13.15
CA PHE A 186 -3.74 22.26 -13.26
C PHE A 186 -2.87 23.50 -13.31
N HIS A 187 -1.91 23.62 -12.40
CA HIS A 187 -0.89 24.66 -12.49
C HIS A 187 0.21 24.17 -13.46
N PRO A 188 0.24 24.63 -14.72
CA PRO A 188 1.42 24.40 -15.55
C PRO A 188 2.66 24.97 -14.84
N GLY A 189 3.75 24.21 -14.87
CA GLY A 189 5.00 24.54 -14.18
C GLY A 189 6.22 24.23 -15.03
N GLY A 190 7.39 24.70 -14.58
CA GLY A 190 8.68 24.36 -15.19
C GLY A 190 9.40 23.24 -14.42
N ILE A 191 10.05 22.35 -15.14
CA ILE A 191 11.04 21.40 -14.64
C ILE A 191 12.38 22.13 -14.63
N TYR A 192 13.09 22.12 -13.51
CA TYR A 192 14.39 22.78 -13.33
C TYR A 192 15.44 21.77 -12.85
N ASP A 193 16.72 21.99 -13.16
CA ASP A 193 17.83 21.21 -12.60
C ASP A 193 18.22 21.66 -11.18
N LEU A 194 19.25 21.04 -10.59
CA LEU A 194 19.74 21.39 -9.25
C LEU A 194 20.41 22.77 -9.18
N ASP A 195 20.86 23.30 -10.32
CA ASP A 195 21.47 24.62 -10.46
C ASP A 195 20.43 25.71 -10.78
N GLY A 196 19.15 25.33 -10.91
CA GLY A 196 18.03 26.22 -11.17
C GLY A 196 17.79 26.54 -12.64
N ASN A 197 18.45 25.86 -13.59
CA ASN A 197 18.22 26.07 -15.01
C ASN A 197 16.91 25.40 -15.44
N PHE A 198 16.14 26.10 -16.27
CA PHE A 198 14.92 25.56 -16.86
C PHE A 198 15.24 24.43 -17.85
N ILE A 199 14.60 23.28 -17.66
CA ILE A 199 14.74 22.08 -18.51
C ILE A 199 13.56 21.99 -19.50
N ALA A 200 12.32 22.04 -19.00
CA ALA A 200 11.11 21.86 -19.81
C ALA A 200 9.85 22.33 -19.08
N GLY A 201 8.76 22.61 -19.80
CA GLY A 201 7.44 22.83 -19.19
C GLY A 201 6.73 21.51 -18.86
N HIS A 202 5.79 21.54 -17.91
CA HIS A 202 4.91 20.41 -17.59
C HIS A 202 3.51 20.89 -17.20
N ASP A 203 2.49 20.03 -17.41
CA ASP A 203 1.07 20.36 -17.18
C ASP A 203 0.60 20.05 -15.72
N GLY A 204 1.50 20.19 -14.74
CA GLY A 204 1.23 19.88 -13.31
C GLY A 204 2.25 18.95 -12.64
N ILE A 205 2.68 19.29 -11.42
CA ILE A 205 3.71 18.55 -10.67
C ILE A 205 3.23 17.17 -10.19
N GLU A 206 1.91 16.98 -10.14
CA GLU A 206 1.21 15.76 -9.75
C GLU A 206 1.36 14.62 -10.77
N MET A 207 1.97 14.93 -11.93
CA MET A 207 2.35 13.99 -12.99
C MET A 207 3.68 13.28 -12.71
N PHE A 208 4.48 13.80 -11.77
CA PHE A 208 5.82 13.30 -11.48
C PHE A 208 5.82 12.52 -10.17
N THR A 209 6.44 11.34 -10.18
CA THR A 209 6.71 10.56 -8.97
C THR A 209 8.15 10.80 -8.57
N ILE A 210 8.38 11.32 -7.36
CA ILE A 210 9.73 11.52 -6.81
C ILE A 210 10.37 10.14 -6.60
N GLY A 211 11.62 9.96 -7.07
CA GLY A 211 12.41 8.75 -6.80
C GLY A 211 12.59 7.76 -7.96
N GLN A 212 12.30 8.11 -9.21
CA GLN A 212 12.52 7.21 -10.35
C GLN A 212 14.00 7.19 -10.81
N ARG A 213 14.78 6.26 -10.20
CA ARG A 213 16.11 5.66 -10.50
C ARG A 213 17.34 6.49 -10.96
N LYS A 214 18.47 6.23 -10.27
CA LYS A 214 19.76 5.60 -10.71
C LYS A 214 20.65 5.49 -9.46
N GLY A 215 21.49 4.50 -9.16
CA GLY A 215 22.09 3.31 -9.77
C GLY A 215 23.30 3.01 -8.85
N LEU A 216 23.61 1.75 -8.53
CA LEU A 216 24.77 1.44 -7.69
C LEU A 216 26.07 1.81 -8.44
N PRO A 217 27.07 2.41 -7.77
CA PRO A 217 28.35 2.74 -8.40
C PRO A 217 29.15 1.46 -8.71
N GLY A 218 29.82 1.44 -9.87
CA GLY A 218 30.67 0.34 -10.31
C GLY A 218 30.21 -0.25 -11.65
N GLY A 219 30.64 0.37 -12.76
CA GLY A 219 30.35 -0.12 -14.10
C GLY A 219 31.01 -1.46 -14.38
N SER A 220 30.23 -2.54 -14.37
CA SER A 220 30.57 -3.80 -15.04
C SER A 220 29.91 -3.84 -16.42
N ALA A 221 30.50 -4.58 -17.37
CA ALA A 221 29.98 -4.74 -18.73
C ALA A 221 28.57 -5.40 -18.79
N GLN A 222 28.12 -5.99 -17.69
CA GLN A 222 26.77 -6.53 -17.48
C GLN A 222 26.15 -5.93 -16.21
N PRO A 223 24.83 -5.68 -16.16
CA PRO A 223 24.17 -5.12 -14.97
C PRO A 223 24.25 -6.11 -13.80
N ARG A 224 24.85 -5.70 -12.69
CA ARG A 224 24.81 -6.45 -11.41
C ARG A 224 23.59 -6.04 -10.60
N TYR A 225 22.97 -7.02 -9.93
CA TYR A 225 21.81 -6.81 -9.08
C TYR A 225 22.18 -7.15 -7.63
N VAL A 226 21.63 -6.41 -6.67
CA VAL A 226 21.70 -6.82 -5.26
C VAL A 226 20.87 -8.08 -5.11
N VAL A 227 21.53 -9.17 -4.74
CA VAL A 227 20.89 -10.49 -4.58
C VAL A 227 20.57 -10.77 -3.12
N ASP A 228 21.38 -10.26 -2.18
CA ASP A 228 21.15 -10.43 -0.76
C ASP A 228 21.88 -9.35 0.07
N LEU A 229 21.47 -9.21 1.33
CA LEU A 229 22.10 -8.38 2.35
C LEU A 229 22.45 -9.26 3.54
N ASP A 230 23.73 -9.37 3.89
CA ASP A 230 24.19 -10.06 5.10
C ASP A 230 24.31 -9.03 6.25
N PRO A 231 23.36 -9.03 7.20
CA PRO A 231 23.38 -8.08 8.31
C PRO A 231 24.46 -8.41 9.35
N GLU A 232 24.92 -9.65 9.48
CA GLU A 232 25.93 -10.04 10.46
C GLU A 232 27.30 -9.49 10.07
N THR A 233 27.61 -9.55 8.77
CA THR A 233 28.89 -9.05 8.24
C THR A 233 28.80 -7.70 7.54
N ASN A 234 27.60 -7.10 7.52
CA ASN A 234 27.29 -5.83 6.86
C ASN A 234 27.69 -5.81 5.37
N ARG A 235 27.43 -6.92 4.65
CA ARG A 235 27.78 -7.08 3.23
C ARG A 235 26.56 -6.94 2.32
N VAL A 236 26.77 -6.32 1.17
CA VAL A 236 25.82 -6.31 0.04
C VAL A 236 26.29 -7.35 -0.97
N ILE A 237 25.50 -8.42 -1.15
CA ILE A 237 25.81 -9.48 -2.10
C ILE A 237 25.24 -9.07 -3.46
N VAL A 238 26.06 -9.11 -4.51
CA VAL A 238 25.67 -8.78 -5.88
C VAL A 238 25.94 -9.94 -6.82
N GLY A 239 24.98 -10.24 -7.69
CA GLY A 239 25.02 -11.38 -8.61
C GLY A 239 24.43 -11.04 -9.98
N GLN A 240 24.36 -12.05 -10.85
CA GLN A 240 23.73 -11.93 -12.17
C GLN A 240 22.20 -12.10 -12.05
N ALA A 241 21.48 -11.78 -13.13
CA ALA A 241 20.02 -11.81 -13.12
C ALA A 241 19.45 -13.25 -13.09
N GLU A 242 20.26 -14.23 -13.47
CA GLU A 242 19.94 -15.66 -13.55
C GLU A 242 20.06 -16.32 -12.17
N ASP A 243 20.95 -15.81 -11.30
CA ASP A 243 21.15 -16.24 -9.91
C ASP A 243 19.94 -15.88 -8.99
N LEU A 244 18.94 -15.18 -9.54
CA LEU A 244 17.80 -14.62 -8.82
C LEU A 244 16.46 -15.32 -9.11
N LEU A 245 16.48 -16.38 -9.93
CA LEU A 245 15.26 -17.12 -10.24
C LEU A 245 14.84 -17.94 -9.04
N VAL A 246 13.65 -17.63 -8.53
CA VAL A 246 13.02 -18.34 -7.42
C VAL A 246 11.79 -19.04 -7.98
N GLU A 247 11.72 -20.35 -7.76
CA GLU A 247 10.56 -21.17 -8.14
C GLU A 247 9.58 -21.33 -6.97
N GLU A 248 10.09 -21.29 -5.74
CA GLU A 248 9.30 -21.49 -4.53
C GLU A 248 9.82 -20.59 -3.41
N PHE A 249 8.92 -20.03 -2.60
CA PHE A 249 9.27 -19.27 -1.40
C PHE A 249 8.21 -19.37 -0.32
N GLU A 250 8.57 -18.96 0.90
CA GLU A 250 7.66 -18.95 2.04
C GLU A 250 7.33 -17.54 2.48
N ILE A 251 6.12 -17.39 3.01
CA ILE A 251 5.64 -16.17 3.64
C ILE A 251 5.18 -16.44 5.07
N ASP A 252 5.29 -15.42 5.92
CA ASP A 252 4.76 -15.39 7.28
C ASP A 252 3.72 -14.30 7.47
N ARG A 253 3.07 -14.31 8.64
CA ARG A 253 2.02 -13.36 9.06
C ARG A 253 0.96 -13.19 7.96
N VAL A 254 0.51 -14.32 7.42
CA VAL A 254 -0.48 -14.36 6.35
C VAL A 254 -1.82 -13.83 6.87
N ASN A 255 -2.32 -12.78 6.22
CA ASN A 255 -3.65 -12.23 6.41
C ASN A 255 -4.57 -12.65 5.27
N TRP A 256 -5.77 -13.15 5.58
CA TRP A 256 -6.78 -13.56 4.60
C TRP A 256 -7.95 -12.58 4.60
N ILE A 257 -8.41 -12.16 3.41
CA ILE A 257 -9.52 -11.21 3.22
C ILE A 257 -10.77 -11.88 2.66
N SER A 258 -10.65 -12.55 1.50
CA SER A 258 -11.79 -13.07 0.73
C SER A 258 -11.59 -14.54 0.35
N GLY A 259 -12.66 -15.34 0.31
CA GLY A 259 -12.64 -16.69 -0.30
C GLY A 259 -12.05 -17.84 0.53
N ALA A 260 -11.70 -17.64 1.80
CA ALA A 260 -11.13 -18.68 2.66
C ALA A 260 -11.56 -18.61 4.14
N GLY A 261 -12.81 -18.22 4.42
CA GLY A 261 -13.39 -18.23 5.77
C GLY A 261 -14.42 -17.12 5.98
N ASN A 262 -15.55 -17.44 6.60
CA ASN A 262 -16.54 -16.48 7.06
C ASN A 262 -16.05 -15.89 8.39
N ASP A 263 -16.00 -14.56 8.48
CA ASP A 263 -15.92 -13.74 9.71
C ASP A 263 -14.65 -13.69 10.56
N ASP A 264 -13.63 -14.47 10.24
CA ASP A 264 -12.70 -14.97 11.27
C ASP A 264 -13.52 -15.77 12.30
N PRO A 265 -13.58 -17.09 12.05
CA PRO A 265 -12.60 -17.91 12.71
C PRO A 265 -11.78 -18.61 11.63
N GLY A 266 -10.47 -18.45 11.65
CA GLY A 266 -9.62 -19.46 11.03
C GLY A 266 -9.91 -20.88 11.60
N PRO A 267 -9.37 -21.94 10.99
CA PRO A 267 -9.00 -22.10 9.61
C PRO A 267 -10.24 -22.57 8.84
N ARG A 268 -10.07 -22.86 7.56
CA ARG A 268 -10.99 -23.72 6.82
C ARG A 268 -11.44 -24.92 7.74
N SER A 269 -12.62 -25.53 7.55
CA SER A 269 -12.87 -26.90 8.06
C SER A 269 -11.59 -27.69 7.85
N ALA A 270 -11.01 -28.34 8.87
CA ALA A 270 -9.60 -28.78 8.84
C ALA A 270 -9.16 -29.49 7.54
N THR A 271 -10.08 -30.08 6.80
CA THR A 271 -9.92 -30.67 5.46
C THR A 271 -9.72 -29.64 4.35
N ALA A 272 -10.59 -28.64 4.36
CA ALA A 272 -10.53 -27.56 3.47
C ALA A 272 -9.52 -26.56 3.96
N ALA A 273 -8.51 -26.79 4.88
CA ALA A 273 -7.39 -25.92 5.45
C ALA A 273 -5.95 -26.10 4.88
N THR A 274 -5.68 -27.29 4.38
CA THR A 274 -4.39 -27.84 3.94
C THR A 274 -4.16 -28.07 2.42
N MET A 275 -5.01 -27.56 1.54
CA MET A 275 -5.06 -27.81 0.10
C MET A 275 -4.47 -26.60 -0.61
N ALA A 276 -3.71 -26.92 -1.65
CA ALA A 276 -3.19 -25.97 -2.58
C ALA A 276 -4.32 -25.15 -3.25
N HIS A 277 -4.07 -23.85 -3.39
CA HIS A 277 -4.93 -22.90 -4.10
C HIS A 277 -4.19 -22.36 -5.31
N GLU A 278 -4.85 -22.36 -6.48
CA GLU A 278 -4.35 -21.67 -7.66
C GLU A 278 -4.67 -20.18 -7.55
N VAL A 279 -3.64 -19.34 -7.62
CA VAL A 279 -3.77 -17.89 -7.41
C VAL A 279 -2.89 -17.12 -8.39
N THR A 280 -3.19 -15.83 -8.56
CA THR A 280 -2.22 -14.86 -9.09
C THR A 280 -1.49 -14.20 -7.91
N VAL A 281 -0.16 -14.18 -7.90
CA VAL A 281 0.65 -13.55 -6.84
C VAL A 281 1.42 -12.34 -7.36
N LYS A 282 1.41 -11.24 -6.59
CA LYS A 282 2.33 -10.11 -6.73
C LYS A 282 3.37 -10.17 -5.62
N ILE A 283 4.65 -10.29 -5.96
CA ILE A 283 5.80 -10.31 -5.03
C ILE A 283 6.38 -8.93 -4.71
N ARG A 284 5.87 -7.89 -5.38
CA ARG A 284 6.14 -6.46 -5.15
C ARG A 284 5.03 -5.64 -5.80
N TYR A 285 4.88 -4.37 -5.39
CA TYR A 285 3.79 -3.51 -5.84
C TYR A 285 3.62 -3.43 -7.38
N ASN A 286 4.69 -3.10 -8.09
CA ASN A 286 4.69 -2.97 -9.56
C ASN A 286 4.86 -4.32 -10.29
N HIS A 287 4.75 -5.46 -9.59
CA HIS A 287 4.75 -6.77 -10.24
C HIS A 287 3.46 -6.95 -11.05
N PRO A 288 3.48 -7.43 -12.30
CA PRO A 288 2.24 -7.62 -13.07
C PRO A 288 1.30 -8.67 -12.45
N GLY A 289 1.85 -9.58 -11.67
CA GLY A 289 1.17 -10.79 -11.20
C GLY A 289 1.71 -11.99 -11.96
N THR A 290 1.80 -13.15 -11.30
CA THR A 290 2.11 -14.43 -11.97
C THR A 290 1.30 -15.55 -11.34
N ARG A 291 1.06 -16.61 -12.10
CA ARG A 291 0.35 -17.78 -11.59
C ARG A 291 1.21 -18.53 -10.59
N ALA A 292 0.58 -18.98 -9.52
CA ALA A 292 1.23 -19.73 -8.47
C ALA A 292 0.26 -20.67 -7.77
N THR A 293 0.83 -21.70 -7.18
CA THR A 293 0.16 -22.61 -6.26
C THR A 293 0.51 -22.19 -4.83
N LEU A 294 -0.49 -21.74 -4.08
CA LEU A 294 -0.41 -21.32 -2.69
C LEU A 294 -0.77 -22.49 -1.77
N MET A 295 0.16 -22.89 -0.91
CA MET A 295 0.03 -24.01 0.02
C MET A 295 0.05 -23.46 1.46
N PRO A 296 -1.11 -23.36 2.12
CA PRO A 296 -1.18 -22.91 3.51
C PRO A 296 -0.39 -23.83 4.45
N MET A 297 0.24 -23.25 5.46
CA MET A 297 1.00 -23.94 6.51
C MET A 297 0.47 -23.52 7.89
N GLU A 298 0.92 -24.20 8.94
CA GLU A 298 0.63 -23.81 10.32
C GLU A 298 1.21 -22.43 10.67
N ASN A 299 0.73 -21.82 11.76
CA ASN A 299 1.26 -20.56 12.33
C ASN A 299 1.22 -19.36 11.38
N GLN A 300 0.13 -19.21 10.60
CA GLN A 300 -0.06 -18.12 9.62
C GLN A 300 1.10 -18.02 8.61
N ARG A 301 1.61 -19.18 8.18
CA ARG A 301 2.59 -19.27 7.10
C ARG A 301 1.95 -19.85 5.85
N ALA A 302 2.59 -19.62 4.72
CA ALA A 302 2.26 -20.33 3.50
C ALA A 302 3.50 -20.46 2.62
N ARG A 303 3.49 -21.49 1.78
CA ARG A 303 4.48 -21.70 0.73
C ARG A 303 3.85 -21.40 -0.61
N ILE A 304 4.58 -20.70 -1.46
CA ILE A 304 4.13 -20.28 -2.79
C ILE A 304 5.07 -20.91 -3.80
N ARG A 305 4.53 -21.77 -4.66
CA ARG A 305 5.22 -22.30 -5.82
C ARG A 305 4.78 -21.56 -7.07
N LEU A 306 5.71 -20.86 -7.69
CA LEU A 306 5.51 -20.09 -8.90
C LEU A 306 5.44 -21.04 -10.10
N HIS A 307 4.47 -20.84 -10.99
CA HIS A 307 4.37 -21.65 -12.21
C HIS A 307 5.49 -21.31 -13.20
N ASP A 308 5.84 -20.03 -13.24
CA ASP A 308 7.00 -19.51 -13.96
C ASP A 308 7.97 -18.90 -12.93
N PRO A 309 9.25 -19.34 -12.89
CA PRO A 309 10.23 -18.80 -11.96
C PRO A 309 10.34 -17.27 -12.05
N GLN A 310 10.38 -16.58 -10.90
CA GLN A 310 10.42 -15.12 -10.84
C GLN A 310 11.75 -14.60 -10.32
N LYS A 311 12.17 -13.45 -10.84
CA LYS A 311 13.37 -12.73 -10.38
C LYS A 311 13.07 -11.80 -9.21
N ALA A 312 14.00 -11.74 -8.26
CA ALA A 312 14.00 -10.79 -7.15
C ALA A 312 12.75 -10.93 -6.25
N VAL A 313 12.51 -12.14 -5.76
CA VAL A 313 11.66 -12.41 -4.60
C VAL A 313 12.43 -11.96 -3.35
N THR A 314 12.05 -10.81 -2.80
CA THR A 314 12.87 -10.12 -1.78
C THR A 314 12.27 -10.29 -0.38
N PRO A 315 13.03 -10.85 0.59
CA PRO A 315 12.59 -10.95 1.97
C PRO A 315 12.15 -9.59 2.55
N GLY A 316 11.06 -9.57 3.32
CA GLY A 316 10.46 -8.34 3.86
C GLY A 316 9.50 -7.59 2.93
N GLN A 317 9.49 -7.91 1.63
CA GLN A 317 8.40 -7.46 0.75
C GLN A 317 7.15 -8.31 1.01
N ALA A 318 5.99 -7.80 0.60
CA ALA A 318 4.75 -8.54 0.68
C ALA A 318 4.56 -9.42 -0.57
N ALA A 319 4.04 -10.63 -0.36
CA ALA A 319 3.41 -11.40 -1.42
C ALA A 319 1.89 -11.30 -1.22
N VAL A 320 1.20 -10.69 -2.19
CA VAL A 320 -0.26 -10.53 -2.16
C VAL A 320 -0.85 -11.43 -3.23
N PHE A 321 -1.86 -12.21 -2.86
CA PHE A 321 -2.48 -13.22 -3.71
C PHE A 321 -3.92 -12.84 -4.06
N TYR A 322 -4.28 -13.11 -5.32
CA TYR A 322 -5.47 -12.63 -5.99
C TYR A 322 -6.18 -13.78 -6.71
N ASP A 323 -7.50 -13.69 -6.78
CA ASP A 323 -8.36 -14.42 -7.71
C ASP A 323 -8.97 -13.37 -8.65
N ASP A 324 -8.46 -13.31 -9.88
CA ASP A 324 -8.68 -12.21 -10.83
C ASP A 324 -8.42 -10.81 -10.20
N ASP A 325 -9.49 -10.07 -9.93
CA ASP A 325 -9.47 -8.75 -9.31
C ASP A 325 -9.71 -8.80 -7.79
N LEU A 326 -10.14 -9.93 -7.24
CA LEU A 326 -10.39 -10.12 -5.82
C LEU A 326 -9.08 -10.34 -5.06
N VAL A 327 -8.85 -9.55 -4.02
CA VAL A 327 -7.75 -9.78 -3.09
C VAL A 327 -8.17 -10.87 -2.11
N LEU A 328 -7.48 -11.99 -2.18
CA LEU A 328 -7.66 -13.12 -1.29
C LEU A 328 -6.91 -12.90 0.03
N GLY A 329 -5.75 -12.22 -0.01
CA GLY A 329 -4.92 -11.93 1.16
C GLY A 329 -3.46 -11.65 0.80
N GLY A 330 -2.58 -11.70 1.80
CA GLY A 330 -1.14 -11.57 1.59
C GLY A 330 -0.34 -11.90 2.84
N GLY A 331 0.98 -11.99 2.70
CA GLY A 331 1.93 -12.16 3.81
C GLY A 331 3.29 -11.60 3.45
N TRP A 332 4.26 -11.77 4.35
CA TRP A 332 5.60 -11.21 4.20
C TRP A 332 6.58 -12.28 3.77
N ILE A 333 7.34 -12.01 2.71
CA ILE A 333 8.34 -12.94 2.17
C ILE A 333 9.41 -13.19 3.22
N CYS A 334 9.54 -14.44 3.62
CA CYS A 334 10.56 -14.89 4.56
C CYS A 334 11.94 -14.88 3.89
N ARG A 335 12.97 -14.75 4.71
CA ARG A 335 14.33 -15.04 4.26
C ARG A 335 14.48 -16.55 4.07
N GLN A 336 14.95 -16.99 2.90
CA GLN A 336 15.31 -18.39 2.69
C GLN A 336 16.68 -18.65 3.31
N ALA A 337 16.84 -19.81 3.97
CA ALA A 337 18.07 -20.16 4.66
C ALA A 337 19.25 -20.53 3.73
N GLU A 338 19.04 -20.57 2.40
CA GLU A 338 20.05 -21.04 1.46
C GLU A 338 20.23 -20.08 0.28
N LEU A 339 21.22 -19.19 0.41
CA LEU A 339 21.99 -18.64 -0.72
C LEU A 339 23.48 -18.46 -0.37
N VAL A 340 23.90 -18.88 0.84
CA VAL A 340 25.30 -18.90 1.30
C VAL A 340 25.72 -20.35 1.53
N ALA A 341 25.64 -21.16 0.48
CA ALA A 341 26.21 -22.50 0.46
C ALA A 341 27.08 -22.66 -0.79
N ALA A 342 28.32 -22.18 -0.69
CA ALA A 342 29.59 -22.72 -1.23
C ALA A 342 30.66 -21.62 -1.22
#